data_AF-A0ABD3CK70-F1
#
_entry.id   AF-A0ABD3CK70-F1
#
_cell.length_a   1.000
_cell.length_b   1.000
_cell.length_c   1.000
_cell.angle_alpha   90.00
_cell.angle_beta   90.00
_cell.angle_gamma   90.00
#
_symmetry.space_group_name_H-M   'P 1'
#
loop_
_entity.id
_entity.type
_entity.pdbx_description
1 polymer ?
#
loop_
_entity_poly.entity_id
_entity_poly.type
_entity_poly.pdbx_seq_one_letter_code
_entity_poly.pdbx_strand_id
1 'polypeptide(L)'
;MVTKDEFIELARKSGKFDEASLEFQRRILQTSGIGDETYVPKSIGSPENTATMKDGRAEASAVIFGALDELFEKSLVRPKDVGVLVLNCSLFNPTPSLSAMVINLYKMRGNILSFNLGGMGCSAG
;
A
#
# COMPACT_ATOMS: atom_id res chain seq x y z
N MET A 1 1.41 0.62 12.59
CA MET A 1 2.89 0.61 12.62
C MET A 1 3.30 -0.60 13.43
N VAL A 2 4.47 -1.18 13.18
CA VAL A 2 4.92 -2.42 13.82
C VAL A 2 6.40 -2.27 14.17
N THR A 3 6.74 -2.46 15.44
CA THR A 3 8.14 -2.45 15.88
C THR A 3 8.90 -3.68 15.37
N LYS A 4 10.24 -3.60 15.35
CA LYS A 4 11.08 -4.75 14.95
C LYS A 4 10.82 -6.00 15.79
N ASP A 5 10.65 -5.85 17.11
CA ASP A 5 10.39 -6.97 18.01
C ASP A 5 8.99 -7.55 17.79
N GLU A 6 7.96 -6.71 17.59
CA GLU A 6 6.62 -7.17 17.26
C GLU A 6 6.61 -7.96 15.94
N PHE A 7 7.37 -7.51 14.93
CA PHE A 7 7.47 -8.23 13.65
C PHE A 7 8.06 -9.64 13.83
N ILE A 8 9.11 -9.78 14.63
CA ILE A 8 9.72 -11.09 14.91
C ILE A 8 8.76 -12.00 15.69
N GLU A 9 8.01 -11.44 16.63
CA GLU A 9 6.99 -12.20 17.37
C GLU A 9 5.83 -12.64 16.46
N LEU A 10 5.41 -11.82 15.50
CA LEU A 10 4.43 -12.22 14.48
C LEU A 10 4.97 -13.34 13.59
N ALA A 11 6.23 -13.24 13.14
CA ALA A 11 6.88 -14.28 12.35
C ALA A 11 6.98 -15.60 13.14
N ARG A 12 7.36 -15.55 14.42
CA ARG A 12 7.41 -16.73 15.30
C ARG A 12 6.03 -17.36 15.48
N LYS A 13 5.00 -16.55 15.77
CA LYS A 13 3.60 -17.01 15.92
C LYS A 13 3.02 -17.62 14.64
N SER A 14 3.52 -17.23 13.47
CA SER A 14 3.08 -17.82 12.20
C SER A 14 3.43 -19.30 12.05
N GLY A 15 4.42 -19.79 12.82
CA GLY A 15 4.90 -21.17 12.75
C GLY A 15 5.61 -21.54 11.45
N LYS A 16 5.90 -20.56 10.57
CA LYS A 16 6.51 -20.78 9.25
C LYS A 16 8.04 -20.71 9.24
N PHE A 17 8.65 -20.34 10.35
CA PHE A 17 10.09 -20.07 10.45
C PHE A 17 10.69 -20.81 11.65
N ASP A 18 11.87 -21.37 11.46
CA ASP A 18 12.67 -21.92 12.54
C ASP A 18 13.47 -20.83 13.27
N GLU A 19 14.06 -21.17 14.41
CA GLU A 19 14.78 -20.20 15.24
C GLU A 19 15.99 -19.58 14.53
N ALA A 20 16.66 -20.35 13.65
CA ALA A 20 17.77 -19.85 12.85
C ALA A 20 17.31 -18.76 11.86
N SER A 21 16.16 -18.98 11.18
CA SER A 21 15.56 -18.01 10.26
C SER A 21 15.07 -16.76 11.00
N LEU A 22 14.50 -16.91 12.20
CA LEU A 22 14.05 -15.79 13.03
C LEU A 22 15.23 -14.92 13.49
N GLU A 23 16.32 -15.53 13.94
CA GLU A 23 17.53 -14.81 14.32
C GLU A 23 18.17 -14.08 13.12
N PHE A 24 18.15 -14.71 11.94
CA PHE A 24 18.59 -14.05 10.70
C PHE A 24 17.72 -12.83 10.35
N GLN A 25 16.39 -12.95 10.40
CA GLN A 25 15.48 -11.83 10.18
C GLN A 25 15.69 -10.71 11.21
N ARG A 26 15.92 -11.04 12.49
CA ARG A 26 16.20 -10.05 13.55
C ARG A 26 17.43 -9.22 13.22
N ARG A 27 18.52 -9.85 12.77
CA ARG A 27 19.74 -9.15 12.35
C ARG A 27 19.49 -8.22 11.17
N ILE A 28 18.75 -8.69 10.15
CA ILE A 28 18.37 -7.85 9.01
C ILE A 28 17.59 -6.62 9.47
N LEU A 29 16.59 -6.78 10.35
CA LEU A 29 15.78 -5.67 10.86
C LEU A 29 16.62 -4.65 11.64
N GLN A 30 17.65 -5.09 12.37
CA GLN A 30 18.56 -4.20 13.09
C GLN A 30 19.41 -3.35 12.14
N THR A 31 19.80 -3.90 10.98
CA THR A 31 20.69 -3.23 10.01
C THR A 31 19.98 -2.63 8.79
N SER A 32 18.66 -2.78 8.66
CA SER A 32 17.90 -2.37 7.46
C SER A 32 17.68 -0.87 7.30
N GLY A 33 17.93 -0.08 8.35
CA GLY A 33 17.58 1.35 8.38
C GLY A 33 16.08 1.63 8.50
N ILE A 34 15.25 0.60 8.65
CA ILE A 34 13.80 0.72 8.84
C ILE A 34 13.51 1.08 10.30
N GLY A 35 12.74 2.14 10.53
CA GLY A 35 12.30 2.58 11.86
C GLY A 35 11.01 1.88 12.33
N ASP A 36 10.75 1.91 13.63
CA ASP A 36 9.58 1.25 14.24
C ASP A 36 8.23 1.88 13.85
N GLU A 37 8.26 3.09 13.28
CA GLU A 37 7.09 3.78 12.72
C GLU A 37 6.72 3.29 11.31
N THR A 38 7.42 2.29 10.78
CA THR A 38 7.15 1.77 9.44
C THR A 38 5.84 0.97 9.43
N TYR A 39 5.03 1.22 8.41
CA TYR A 39 3.77 0.52 8.22
C TYR A 39 3.99 -0.88 7.61
N VAL A 40 3.23 -1.86 8.10
CA VAL A 40 3.13 -3.21 7.56
C VAL A 40 1.64 -3.52 7.36
N PRO A 41 1.22 -4.06 6.20
CA PRO A 41 -0.16 -4.46 5.94
C PRO A 41 -0.73 -5.36 7.04
N LYS A 42 -2.01 -5.18 7.39
CA LYS A 42 -2.65 -5.98 8.46
C LYS A 42 -2.65 -7.48 8.15
N SER A 43 -2.65 -7.83 6.86
CA SER A 43 -2.59 -9.21 6.37
C SER A 43 -1.34 -9.98 6.79
N ILE A 44 -0.27 -9.31 7.22
CA ILE A 44 0.98 -9.96 7.65
C ILE A 44 0.92 -10.41 9.12
N GLY A 45 0.12 -9.75 9.96
CA GLY A 45 0.11 -9.99 11.42
C GLY A 45 -1.25 -10.28 12.04
N SER A 46 -2.33 -10.21 11.26
CA SER A 46 -3.69 -10.42 11.77
C SER A 46 -3.95 -11.91 12.06
N PRO A 47 -4.55 -12.26 13.22
CA PRO A 47 -5.05 -13.62 13.47
C PRO A 47 -6.28 -13.95 12.60
N GLU A 48 -6.99 -12.92 12.13
CA GLU A 48 -8.11 -13.04 11.20
C GLU A 48 -7.63 -13.01 9.75
N ASN A 49 -8.34 -13.69 8.85
CA ASN A 49 -8.07 -13.63 7.42
C ASN A 49 -8.46 -12.25 6.84
N THR A 50 -7.50 -11.34 6.82
CA THR A 50 -7.63 -9.98 6.27
C THR A 50 -7.05 -9.84 4.86
N ALA A 51 -6.63 -10.95 4.24
CA ALA A 51 -6.20 -10.98 2.84
C ALA A 51 -7.43 -11.04 1.91
N THR A 52 -8.35 -10.08 2.07
CA THR A 52 -9.60 -10.03 1.30
C THR A 52 -9.62 -8.85 0.33
N MET A 53 -10.47 -8.94 -0.69
CA MET A 53 -10.70 -7.83 -1.61
C MET A 53 -11.25 -6.58 -0.91
N LYS A 54 -12.02 -6.76 0.17
CA LYS A 54 -12.58 -5.65 0.94
C LYS A 54 -11.48 -4.90 1.67
N ASP A 55 -10.60 -5.62 2.35
CA ASP A 55 -9.50 -5.04 3.12
C ASP A 55 -8.47 -4.40 2.21
N GLY A 56 -8.10 -5.08 1.11
CA GLY A 56 -7.20 -4.51 0.10
C GLY A 56 -7.73 -3.21 -0.51
N ARG A 57 -9.04 -3.13 -0.79
CA ARG A 57 -9.65 -1.85 -1.23
C ARG A 57 -9.59 -0.78 -0.15
N ALA A 58 -9.87 -1.13 1.10
CA ALA A 58 -9.85 -0.16 2.20
C ALA A 58 -8.43 0.40 2.44
N GLU A 59 -7.42 -0.47 2.49
CA GLU A 59 -6.02 -0.07 2.66
C GLU A 59 -5.52 0.79 1.48
N ALA A 60 -5.73 0.32 0.24
CA ALA A 60 -5.32 1.08 -0.94
C ALA A 60 -6.00 2.44 -1.01
N SER A 61 -7.30 2.51 -0.71
CA SER A 61 -8.07 3.76 -0.68
C SER A 61 -7.52 4.72 0.37
N ALA A 62 -7.26 4.26 1.59
CA ALA A 62 -6.76 5.11 2.67
C ALA A 62 -5.42 5.77 2.31
N VAL A 63 -4.50 5.02 1.70
CA VAL A 63 -3.19 5.54 1.29
C VAL A 63 -3.30 6.47 0.08
N ILE A 64 -3.99 6.03 -0.97
CA ILE A 64 -4.08 6.78 -2.23
C ILE A 64 -4.86 8.08 -2.05
N PHE A 65 -5.99 8.04 -1.35
CA PHE A 65 -6.82 9.23 -1.17
C PHE A 65 -6.16 10.24 -0.24
N GLY A 66 -5.54 9.79 0.87
CA GLY A 66 -4.78 10.71 1.73
C GLY A 66 -3.67 11.46 0.98
N ALA A 67 -2.91 10.75 0.13
CA ALA A 67 -1.86 11.36 -0.68
C ALA A 67 -2.42 12.34 -1.74
N LEU A 68 -3.55 12.01 -2.37
CA LEU A 68 -4.18 12.88 -3.36
C LEU A 68 -4.84 14.11 -2.73
N ASP A 69 -5.44 13.97 -1.55
CA ASP A 69 -6.01 15.09 -0.79
C ASP A 69 -4.93 16.12 -0.49
N GLU A 70 -3.80 15.68 0.06
CA GLU A 70 -2.64 16.54 0.34
C GLU A 70 -2.06 17.18 -0.93
N LEU A 71 -2.00 16.42 -2.03
CA LEU A 71 -1.54 16.93 -3.33
C LEU A 71 -2.43 18.05 -3.86
N PHE A 72 -3.76 17.85 -3.88
CA PHE A 72 -4.69 18.84 -4.40
C PHE A 72 -4.77 20.07 -3.50
N GLU A 73 -4.67 19.89 -2.18
CA GLU A 73 -4.59 20.99 -1.21
C GLU A 73 -3.36 21.87 -1.47
N LYS A 74 -2.17 21.26 -1.62
CA LYS A 74 -0.92 22.01 -1.80
C LYS A 74 -0.73 22.61 -3.19
N SER A 75 -1.20 21.91 -4.23
CA SER A 75 -1.02 22.35 -5.62
C SER A 75 -2.09 23.33 -6.10
N LEU A 76 -3.24 23.40 -5.40
CA LEU A 76 -4.44 24.14 -5.82
C LEU A 76 -4.98 23.73 -7.19
N VAL A 77 -4.53 22.58 -7.72
CA VAL A 77 -5.05 21.99 -8.96
C VAL A 77 -6.40 21.35 -8.66
N ARG A 78 -7.43 21.68 -9.43
CA ARG A 78 -8.72 21.01 -9.28
C ARG A 78 -8.63 19.62 -9.92
N PRO A 79 -9.20 18.56 -9.33
CA PRO A 79 -9.19 17.23 -9.94
C PRO A 79 -9.74 17.17 -11.36
N LYS A 80 -10.66 18.09 -11.72
CA LYS A 80 -11.21 18.21 -13.09
C LYS A 80 -10.20 18.73 -14.12
N ASP A 81 -9.15 19.43 -13.70
CA ASP A 81 -8.11 19.95 -14.58
C ASP A 81 -7.05 18.89 -14.92
N VAL A 82 -7.06 17.74 -14.23
CA VAL A 82 -6.11 16.64 -14.46
C VAL A 82 -6.38 15.96 -15.80
N GLY A 83 -5.37 15.97 -16.67
CA GLY A 83 -5.47 15.44 -18.02
C GLY A 83 -5.28 13.93 -18.15
N VAL A 84 -4.35 13.42 -17.34
CA VAL A 84 -3.85 12.06 -17.37
C VAL A 84 -3.69 11.59 -15.94
N LEU A 85 -4.17 10.39 -15.63
CA LEU A 85 -3.94 9.70 -14.36
C LEU A 85 -3.18 8.41 -14.63
N VAL A 86 -1.94 8.34 -14.14
CA VAL A 86 -1.17 7.10 -14.08
C VAL A 86 -1.13 6.65 -12.62
N LEU A 87 -1.69 5.48 -12.34
CA LEU A 87 -1.68 4.88 -11.02
C LEU A 87 -0.94 3.56 -11.09
N ASN A 88 0.11 3.41 -10.29
CA ASN A 88 0.86 2.18 -10.18
C ASN A 88 0.61 1.52 -8.81
N CYS A 89 0.24 0.25 -8.83
CA CYS A 89 0.20 -0.60 -7.64
C CYS A 89 0.58 -2.03 -8.01
N SER A 90 1.65 -2.57 -7.43
CA SER A 90 2.06 -3.96 -7.70
C SER A 90 1.38 -4.98 -6.80
N LEU A 91 0.93 -4.56 -5.61
CA LEU A 91 0.39 -5.46 -4.59
C LEU A 91 -1.12 -5.72 -4.74
N PHE A 92 -1.86 -4.79 -5.36
CA PHE A 92 -3.30 -4.88 -5.41
C PHE A 92 -3.86 -4.27 -6.71
N ASN A 93 -4.44 -5.11 -7.59
CA ASN A 93 -4.99 -4.72 -8.89
C ASN A 93 -6.42 -5.23 -9.07
N PRO A 94 -7.41 -4.62 -8.39
CA PRO A 94 -8.80 -5.06 -8.43
C PRO A 94 -9.52 -4.69 -9.74
N THR A 95 -10.70 -5.27 -9.95
CA THR A 95 -11.71 -4.76 -10.90
C THR A 95 -12.95 -4.32 -10.12
N PRO A 96 -13.47 -3.08 -10.28
CA PRO A 96 -12.88 -1.95 -11.01
C PRO A 96 -11.49 -1.57 -10.49
N SER A 97 -10.65 -1.00 -11.37
CA SER A 97 -9.26 -0.63 -11.09
C SER A 97 -9.13 0.47 -10.05
N LEU A 98 -7.95 0.60 -9.42
CA LEU A 98 -7.67 1.68 -8.48
C LEU A 98 -7.76 3.04 -9.17
N SER A 99 -7.31 3.14 -10.43
CA SER A 99 -7.43 4.39 -11.20
C SER A 99 -8.90 4.78 -11.42
N ALA A 100 -9.78 3.82 -11.68
CA ALA A 100 -11.22 4.05 -11.81
C ALA A 100 -11.85 4.49 -10.48
N MET A 101 -11.38 3.93 -9.35
CA MET A 101 -11.81 4.35 -8.02
C MET A 101 -11.46 5.81 -7.74
N VAL A 102 -10.23 6.23 -8.05
CA VAL A 102 -9.77 7.62 -7.91
C VAL A 102 -10.61 8.56 -8.78
N ILE A 103 -10.78 8.25 -10.06
CA ILE A 103 -11.58 9.06 -11.00
C ILE A 103 -13.00 9.28 -10.47
N ASN A 104 -13.63 8.21 -9.98
CA ASN A 104 -14.98 8.27 -9.45
C ASN A 104 -15.09 9.05 -8.14
N LEU A 105 -14.09 8.94 -7.24
CA LEU A 105 -14.10 9.65 -5.96
C LEU A 105 -13.96 11.16 -6.17
N TYR A 106 -12.92 11.58 -6.90
CA TYR A 106 -12.58 13.00 -7.08
C TYR A 106 -13.41 13.69 -8.17
N LYS A 107 -14.34 12.97 -8.81
CA LYS A 107 -15.18 13.49 -9.91
C LYS A 107 -14.33 14.15 -10.99
N MET A 108 -13.26 13.45 -11.38
CA MET A 108 -12.36 13.86 -12.46
C MET A 108 -13.12 13.98 -13.79
N ARG A 109 -12.51 14.63 -14.77
CA ARG A 109 -13.11 14.84 -16.09
C ARG A 109 -13.40 13.53 -16.83
N GLY A 110 -14.47 13.51 -17.63
CA GLY A 110 -14.91 12.31 -18.36
C GLY A 110 -13.97 11.87 -19.50
N ASN A 111 -13.14 12.77 -20.02
CA ASN A 111 -12.15 12.51 -21.07
C ASN A 111 -10.71 12.35 -20.52
N ILE A 112 -10.58 11.93 -19.27
CA ILE A 112 -9.27 11.64 -18.66
C ILE A 112 -8.65 10.41 -19.32
N LEU A 113 -7.34 10.46 -19.58
CA LEU A 113 -6.58 9.26 -19.94
C LEU A 113 -6.16 8.56 -18.64
N SER A 114 -6.56 7.30 -18.46
CA SER A 114 -6.32 6.56 -17.22
C SER A 114 -5.51 5.30 -17.47
N PHE A 115 -4.44 5.12 -16.71
CA PHE A 115 -3.57 3.95 -16.75
C PHE A 115 -3.44 3.36 -15.34
N ASN A 116 -3.76 2.08 -15.19
CA ASN A 116 -3.55 1.33 -13.95
C ASN A 116 -2.45 0.29 -14.19
N LEU A 117 -1.27 0.54 -13.65
CA LEU A 117 -0.08 -0.27 -13.85
C LEU A 117 0.14 -1.19 -12.66
N GLY A 118 0.62 -2.39 -12.94
CA GLY A 118 1.02 -3.38 -11.93
C GLY A 118 2.20 -4.20 -12.42
N GLY A 119 2.88 -4.89 -11.49
CA GLY A 119 3.96 -5.83 -11.82
C GLY A 119 5.34 -5.20 -12.03
N MET A 120 5.49 -3.87 -11.91
CA MET A 120 6.77 -3.19 -12.04
C MET A 120 7.56 -3.09 -10.71
N GLY A 121 6.93 -3.37 -9.57
CA GLY A 121 7.59 -3.31 -8.27
C GLY A 121 8.14 -1.92 -7.95
N CYS A 122 9.36 -1.87 -7.40
CA CYS A 122 9.99 -0.65 -6.93
C CYS A 122 10.52 0.27 -8.03
N SER A 123 10.57 -0.16 -9.30
CA SER A 123 11.12 0.65 -10.42
C SER A 123 10.08 1.54 -11.09
N ALA A 124 8.89 1.63 -10.52
CA ALA A 124 7.71 2.19 -11.18
C ALA A 124 7.44 3.67 -10.88
N GLY A 125 8.07 4.21 -9.83
CA GLY A 125 7.89 5.58 -9.35
C GLY A 125 8.90 6.56 -9.92
#